data_AF-A0A2G9M258-F1
#
_entry.id   AF-A0A2G9M258-F1
#
_cell.length_a   1.000
_cell.length_b   1.000
_cell.length_c   1.000
_cell.angle_alpha   90.00
_cell.angle_beta   90.00
_cell.angle_gamma   90.00
#
_symmetry.space_group_name_H-M   'P 1'
#
loop_
_entity.id
_entity.type
_entity.pdbx_description
1 polymer ?
#
loop_
_entity_poly.entity_id
_entity_poly.type
_entity_poly.pdbx_seq_one_letter_code
_entity_poly.pdbx_strand_id
1 'polypeptide(L)'
;MNAAEGNQDANSIEGAMVAFIQKIGAENPEKIFHTRIERALSRESCSELVVLGEEVFLSKSSSEELEKKIELQKVVYCGVKRGTIKDGIFIPGPNFLNDIVPFLDELNYVIVNERAEWLFLCGRDVFKEGIVRKSLSRGNALVLNERMECLGYGKIETNGS
;
A
#
# COMPACT_ATOMS: atom_id res chain seq x y z
N MET A 1 63.48 -22.02 15.49
CA MET A 1 62.67 -20.81 15.20
C MET A 1 61.28 -21.10 15.73
N ASN A 2 60.83 -20.27 16.69
CA ASN A 2 59.68 -20.50 17.56
C ASN A 2 58.33 -20.29 16.86
N ALA A 3 57.31 -20.95 17.42
CA ALA A 3 55.88 -20.72 17.23
C ALA A 3 55.39 -19.46 17.97
N ALA A 4 54.31 -18.83 17.45
CA ALA A 4 53.24 -18.08 18.14
C ALA A 4 52.28 -17.57 17.05
N GLU A 5 51.04 -18.07 16.94
CA GLU A 5 49.81 -17.57 17.58
C GLU A 5 49.45 -16.12 17.26
N GLY A 6 48.23 -15.94 16.72
CA GLY A 6 47.62 -14.64 16.44
C GLY A 6 46.22 -14.82 15.85
N ASN A 7 45.29 -15.30 16.67
CA ASN A 7 43.85 -15.20 16.45
C ASN A 7 43.42 -13.76 16.71
N GLN A 8 42.72 -13.09 15.78
CA GLN A 8 41.83 -11.98 16.12
C GLN A 8 40.59 -11.99 15.23
N ASP A 9 39.47 -12.07 15.93
CA ASP A 9 38.10 -11.98 15.45
C ASP A 9 37.87 -10.75 14.57
N ALA A 10 37.21 -10.96 13.43
CA ALA A 10 36.50 -9.90 12.71
C ALA A 10 34.99 -10.16 12.80
N ASN A 11 34.51 -10.26 14.05
CA ASN A 11 33.15 -9.86 14.37
C ASN A 11 33.14 -8.32 14.39
N SER A 12 32.83 -7.70 13.25
CA SER A 12 32.29 -6.33 13.26
C SER A 12 30.86 -6.37 12.75
N ILE A 13 29.96 -6.34 13.72
CA ILE A 13 28.52 -6.19 13.60
C ILE A 13 28.27 -4.84 12.92
N GLU A 14 28.08 -4.82 11.60
CA GLU A 14 27.72 -3.60 10.86
C GLU A 14 26.26 -3.65 10.40
N GLY A 15 25.41 -3.06 11.22
CA GLY A 15 24.17 -2.40 10.82
C GLY A 15 23.08 -3.28 10.21
N ALA A 16 22.31 -3.95 11.07
CA ALA A 16 21.02 -4.52 10.69
C ALA A 16 20.10 -3.43 10.11
N MET A 17 20.02 -3.38 8.78
CA MET A 17 19.17 -2.44 8.06
C MET A 17 17.72 -2.96 8.11
N VAL A 18 17.02 -2.58 9.17
CA VAL A 18 15.61 -2.91 9.34
C VAL A 18 14.79 -2.01 8.41
N ALA A 19 14.22 -2.59 7.36
CA ALA A 19 13.11 -1.98 6.66
C ALA A 19 11.83 -2.37 7.41
N PHE A 20 11.21 -1.40 8.07
CA PHE A 20 9.86 -1.55 8.60
C PHE A 20 8.90 -1.26 7.46
N ILE A 21 7.93 -2.16 7.24
CA ILE A 21 6.75 -1.85 6.43
C ILE A 21 5.57 -1.85 7.37
N GLN A 22 5.46 -0.75 8.12
CA GLN A 22 4.31 -0.52 8.96
C GLN A 22 3.08 -0.28 8.05
N LYS A 23 1.97 -0.97 8.32
CA LYS A 23 0.65 -0.60 7.80
C LYS A 23 0.31 0.76 8.40
N ILE A 24 0.68 1.82 7.70
CA ILE A 24 0.47 3.18 8.18
C ILE A 24 -0.95 3.59 7.74
N GLY A 25 -1.75 4.12 8.68
CA GLY A 25 -2.86 5.01 8.33
C GLY A 25 -2.23 6.24 7.68
N ALA A 26 -2.21 6.26 6.34
CA ALA A 26 -1.27 7.05 5.56
C ALA A 26 -1.36 8.56 5.85
N GLU A 27 -0.29 9.20 6.31
CA GLU A 27 -0.29 10.67 6.37
C GLU A 27 -0.40 11.25 4.95
N ASN A 28 -1.47 12.01 4.76
CA ASN A 28 -1.88 12.86 3.63
C ASN A 28 -1.60 12.34 2.19
N PRO A 29 -2.46 11.42 1.68
CA PRO A 29 -2.47 11.01 0.27
C PRO A 29 -3.09 12.06 -0.69
N GLU A 30 -3.71 13.13 -0.19
CA GLU A 30 -4.61 13.98 -1.00
C GLU A 30 -3.94 14.64 -2.20
N LYS A 31 -2.65 14.98 -2.17
CA LYS A 31 -2.02 15.72 -3.29
C LYS A 31 -1.38 14.89 -4.39
N ILE A 32 -1.04 13.63 -4.14
CA ILE A 32 -0.47 12.72 -5.16
C ILE A 32 -1.54 11.78 -5.72
N PHE A 33 -2.55 11.45 -4.91
CA PHE A 33 -3.59 10.48 -5.28
C PHE A 33 -4.75 11.12 -6.06
N HIS A 34 -5.21 12.34 -5.74
CA HIS A 34 -6.41 12.91 -6.39
C HIS A 34 -6.32 12.98 -7.92
N THR A 35 -5.22 13.49 -8.46
CA THR A 35 -5.09 13.76 -9.90
C THR A 35 -5.01 12.49 -10.75
N ARG A 36 -4.56 11.37 -10.17
CA ARG A 36 -4.37 10.10 -10.88
C ARG A 36 -5.56 9.16 -10.72
N ILE A 37 -6.24 9.23 -9.57
CA ILE A 37 -7.51 8.54 -9.32
C ILE A 37 -8.59 8.99 -10.30
N GLU A 38 -8.74 10.31 -10.52
CA GLU A 38 -9.70 10.84 -11.50
C GLU A 38 -9.44 10.29 -12.90
N ARG A 39 -8.17 10.02 -13.25
CA ARG A 39 -7.78 9.49 -14.58
C ARG A 39 -8.05 8.00 -14.72
N ALA A 40 -7.87 7.23 -13.64
CA ALA A 40 -8.20 5.81 -13.60
C ALA A 40 -9.73 5.58 -13.62
N LEU A 41 -10.46 6.37 -12.82
CA LEU A 41 -11.91 6.28 -12.70
C LEU A 41 -12.66 6.88 -13.91
N SER A 42 -12.10 7.88 -14.59
CA SER A 42 -12.71 8.49 -15.79
C SER A 42 -12.74 7.58 -17.02
N ARG A 43 -12.07 6.41 -16.98
CA ARG A 43 -12.19 5.38 -18.04
C ARG A 43 -13.42 4.48 -17.86
N GLU A 44 -14.00 4.43 -16.67
CA GLU A 44 -15.29 3.76 -16.45
C GLU A 44 -16.42 4.78 -16.60
N SER A 45 -16.95 4.90 -17.82
CA SER A 45 -18.16 5.70 -18.07
C SER A 45 -19.30 5.22 -17.17
N CYS A 46 -19.91 6.14 -16.41
CA CYS A 46 -21.05 5.98 -15.48
C CYS A 46 -20.78 5.52 -14.04
N SER A 47 -19.56 5.65 -13.53
CA SER A 47 -19.27 5.40 -12.11
C SER A 47 -18.83 6.68 -11.38
N GLU A 48 -19.35 6.92 -10.18
CA GLU A 48 -18.99 8.03 -9.30
C GLU A 48 -18.41 7.55 -7.96
N LEU A 49 -17.55 8.37 -7.35
CA LEU A 49 -17.09 8.13 -5.98
C LEU A 49 -18.16 8.61 -5.00
N VAL A 50 -18.65 7.69 -4.18
CA VAL A 50 -19.64 7.94 -3.14
C VAL A 50 -18.98 7.75 -1.77
N VAL A 51 -19.27 8.68 -0.86
CA VAL A 51 -18.86 8.58 0.55
C VAL A 51 -20.09 8.33 1.41
N LEU A 52 -20.12 7.24 2.17
CA LEU A 52 -21.17 6.92 3.13
C LEU A 52 -20.54 6.70 4.51
N GLY A 53 -20.73 7.68 5.40
CA GLY A 53 -19.99 7.74 6.66
C GLY A 53 -18.49 7.86 6.38
N GLU A 54 -17.69 6.92 6.89
CA GLU A 54 -16.25 6.85 6.63
C GLU A 54 -15.89 6.05 5.38
N GLU A 55 -16.85 5.39 4.73
CA GLU A 55 -16.57 4.41 3.68
C GLU A 55 -16.68 5.03 2.29
N VAL A 56 -15.71 4.71 1.42
CA VAL A 56 -15.63 5.23 0.04
C VAL A 56 -15.91 4.12 -0.95
N PHE A 57 -16.82 4.36 -1.89
CA PHE A 57 -17.25 3.39 -2.90
C PHE A 57 -17.15 3.97 -4.30
N LEU A 58 -16.94 3.10 -5.29
CA LEU A 58 -17.23 3.41 -6.68
C LEU A 58 -18.60 2.83 -7.01
N SER A 59 -19.56 3.72 -7.30
CA SER A 59 -20.98 3.42 -7.44
C SER A 59 -21.50 3.87 -8.80
N LYS A 60 -22.54 3.19 -9.30
CA LYS A 60 -23.32 3.65 -10.45
C LYS A 60 -24.53 4.51 -10.06
N SER A 61 -24.87 4.49 -8.78
CA SER A 61 -25.95 5.30 -8.19
C SER A 61 -25.35 6.47 -7.42
N SER A 62 -26.06 7.60 -7.42
CA SER A 62 -25.58 8.79 -6.74
C SER A 62 -25.60 8.67 -5.22
N SER A 63 -24.81 9.49 -4.53
CA SER A 63 -24.85 9.59 -3.06
C SER A 63 -26.28 9.84 -2.55
N GLU A 64 -27.00 10.79 -3.14
CA GLU A 64 -28.39 11.14 -2.79
C GLU A 64 -29.37 9.96 -2.99
N GLU A 65 -29.22 9.20 -4.08
CA GLU A 65 -30.06 8.01 -4.33
C GLU A 65 -29.81 6.91 -3.30
N LEU A 66 -28.56 6.71 -2.89
CA LEU A 66 -28.17 5.69 -1.94
C LEU A 66 -28.64 6.04 -0.53
N GLU A 67 -28.46 7.28 -0.09
CA GLU A 67 -28.94 7.78 1.20
C GLU A 67 -30.45 7.58 1.34
N LYS A 68 -31.24 7.99 0.33
CA LYS A 68 -32.69 7.77 0.33
C LYS A 68 -33.06 6.29 0.44
N LYS A 69 -32.34 5.39 -0.22
CA LYS A 69 -32.60 3.94 -0.13
C LYS A 69 -32.23 3.38 1.25
N ILE A 70 -31.19 3.92 1.90
CA ILE A 70 -30.76 3.56 3.26
C ILE A 70 -31.78 4.01 4.30
N GLU A 71 -32.28 5.25 4.20
CA GLU A 71 -33.34 5.78 5.09
C GLU A 71 -34.61 4.93 5.04
N LEU A 72 -34.94 4.41 3.86
CA LEU A 72 -36.05 3.50 3.65
C LEU A 72 -35.79 2.07 4.16
N GLN A 73 -34.68 1.84 4.88
CA GLN A 73 -34.23 0.55 5.43
C GLN A 73 -34.18 -0.57 4.38
N LYS A 74 -33.89 -0.24 3.12
CA LYS A 74 -33.70 -1.23 2.07
C LYS A 74 -32.26 -1.76 2.12
N VAL A 75 -32.07 -3.02 1.70
CA VAL A 75 -30.73 -3.53 1.42
C VAL A 75 -30.18 -2.79 0.20
N VAL A 76 -29.08 -2.05 0.38
CA VAL A 76 -28.47 -1.23 -0.68
C VAL A 76 -27.08 -1.76 -0.99
N TYR A 77 -26.84 -2.07 -2.27
CA TYR A 77 -25.50 -2.27 -2.77
C TYR A 77 -24.93 -0.91 -3.21
N CYS A 78 -23.94 -0.41 -2.48
CA CYS A 78 -23.34 0.90 -2.72
C CYS A 78 -22.17 0.87 -3.72
N GLY A 79 -21.93 -0.26 -4.37
CA GLY A 79 -20.84 -0.43 -5.32
C GLY A 79 -19.59 -1.08 -4.72
N VAL A 80 -18.46 -0.90 -5.41
CA VAL A 80 -17.18 -1.51 -5.03
C VAL A 80 -16.48 -0.61 -4.03
N LYS A 81 -16.25 -1.10 -2.80
CA LYS A 81 -15.51 -0.35 -1.79
C LYS A 81 -14.08 -0.06 -2.27
N ARG A 82 -13.71 1.20 -2.23
CA ARG A 82 -12.39 1.74 -2.61
C ARG A 82 -11.49 1.98 -1.41
N GLY A 83 -12.05 2.28 -0.26
CA GLY A 83 -11.28 2.51 0.96
C GLY A 83 -12.13 3.13 2.05
N THR A 84 -11.47 3.72 3.03
CA THR A 84 -12.09 4.34 4.21
C THR A 84 -11.37 5.64 4.53
N ILE A 85 -12.10 6.69 4.89
CA ILE A 85 -11.56 7.96 5.38
C ILE A 85 -11.55 7.92 6.91
N LYS A 86 -10.39 8.08 7.55
CA LYS A 86 -10.25 8.18 9.00
C LYS A 86 -9.42 9.40 9.36
N ASP A 87 -9.91 10.25 10.25
CA ASP A 87 -9.22 11.49 10.64
C ASP A 87 -8.83 12.37 9.43
N GLY A 88 -9.70 12.42 8.40
CA GLY A 88 -9.45 13.13 7.15
C GLY A 88 -8.46 12.44 6.20
N ILE A 89 -7.99 11.24 6.53
CA ILE A 89 -7.03 10.47 5.74
C ILE A 89 -7.72 9.33 5.00
N PHE A 90 -7.51 9.24 3.69
CA PHE A 90 -7.95 8.09 2.89
C PHE A 90 -7.02 6.88 3.06
N ILE A 91 -7.57 5.79 3.57
CA ILE A 91 -6.93 4.47 3.69
C ILE A 91 -7.42 3.60 2.53
N PRO A 92 -6.57 3.29 1.55
CA PRO A 92 -6.98 2.54 0.37
C PRO A 92 -7.32 1.08 0.70
N GLY A 93 -8.40 0.59 0.08
CA GLY A 93 -8.80 -0.81 0.13
C GLY A 93 -8.19 -1.65 -1.00
N PRO A 94 -8.22 -2.99 -0.90
CA PRO A 94 -7.60 -3.88 -1.88
C PRO A 94 -8.06 -3.67 -3.33
N ASN A 95 -9.36 -3.44 -3.55
CA ASN A 95 -9.90 -3.21 -4.89
C ASN A 95 -9.34 -1.93 -5.52
N PHE A 96 -9.15 -0.89 -4.72
CA PHE A 96 -8.53 0.34 -5.21
C PHE A 96 -7.06 0.13 -5.55
N LEU A 97 -6.32 -0.60 -4.70
CA LEU A 97 -4.90 -0.87 -4.94
C LEU A 97 -4.69 -1.67 -6.23
N ASN A 98 -5.54 -2.66 -6.50
CA ASN A 98 -5.49 -3.43 -7.76
C ASN A 98 -5.73 -2.55 -8.98
N ASP A 99 -6.70 -1.63 -8.91
CA ASP A 99 -7.04 -0.75 -10.03
C ASP A 99 -5.96 0.27 -10.36
N ILE A 100 -5.05 0.55 -9.41
CA ILE A 100 -3.94 1.47 -9.65
C ILE A 100 -2.64 0.78 -10.11
N VAL A 101 -2.57 -0.55 -10.06
CA VAL A 101 -1.42 -1.32 -10.59
C VAL A 101 -1.09 -1.02 -12.06
N PRO A 102 -2.06 -0.79 -12.98
CA PRO A 102 -1.75 -0.41 -14.35
C PRO A 102 -0.98 0.91 -14.51
N PHE A 103 -0.90 1.74 -13.46
CA PHE A 103 -0.20 3.04 -13.45
C PHE A 103 1.10 2.97 -12.63
N LEU A 104 1.74 1.80 -12.54
CA LEU A 104 2.94 1.60 -11.72
C LEU A 104 4.14 2.48 -12.09
N ASP A 105 4.24 2.92 -13.34
CA ASP A 105 5.24 3.88 -13.83
C ASP A 105 5.09 5.26 -13.17
N GLU A 106 3.89 5.57 -12.71
CA GLU A 106 3.53 6.78 -12.02
C GLU A 106 3.62 6.63 -10.49
N LEU A 107 3.81 5.41 -9.96
CA LEU A 107 3.67 5.12 -8.53
C LEU A 107 4.96 4.67 -7.85
N ASN A 108 4.95 4.85 -6.54
CA ASN A 108 5.94 4.28 -5.66
C ASN A 108 5.63 2.80 -5.44
N TYR A 109 6.60 1.91 -5.63
CA TYR A 109 6.40 0.48 -5.46
C TYR A 109 7.64 -0.24 -4.93
N VAL A 110 7.40 -1.41 -4.35
CA VAL A 110 8.38 -2.42 -3.98
C VAL A 110 7.91 -3.78 -4.47
N ILE A 111 8.83 -4.56 -5.04
CA ILE A 111 8.63 -5.95 -5.43
C ILE A 111 9.35 -6.80 -4.40
N VAL A 112 8.63 -7.75 -3.80
CA VAL A 112 9.13 -8.65 -2.77
C VAL A 112 9.17 -10.09 -3.25
N ASN A 113 10.12 -10.88 -2.74
CA ASN A 113 10.23 -12.30 -3.05
C ASN A 113 9.15 -13.13 -2.32
N GLU A 114 9.01 -14.40 -2.68
CA GLU A 114 8.00 -15.32 -2.11
C GLU A 114 8.03 -15.38 -0.57
N ARG A 115 9.22 -15.41 0.05
CA ARG A 115 9.34 -15.43 1.52
C ARG A 115 8.80 -14.14 2.14
N ALA A 116 9.11 -13.00 1.53
CA ALA A 116 8.65 -11.70 2.00
C ALA A 116 7.17 -11.43 1.68
N GLU A 117 6.65 -11.98 0.58
CA GLU A 117 5.22 -12.01 0.27
C GLU A 117 4.44 -12.65 1.42
N TRP A 118 4.86 -13.82 1.90
CA TRP A 118 4.22 -14.48 3.04
C TRP A 118 4.27 -13.65 4.33
N LEU A 119 5.42 -13.05 4.64
CA LEU A 119 5.57 -12.15 5.79
C LEU A 119 4.59 -10.98 5.70
N PHE A 120 4.56 -10.32 4.54
CA PHE A 120 3.71 -9.16 4.32
C PHE A 120 2.21 -9.51 4.46
N LEU A 121 1.77 -10.61 3.86
CA LEU A 121 0.37 -11.08 3.96
C LEU A 121 -0.03 -11.43 5.41
N CYS A 122 0.93 -11.89 6.21
CA CYS A 122 0.77 -12.12 7.65
C CYS A 122 0.81 -10.82 8.49
N GLY A 123 0.90 -9.65 7.85
CA GLY A 123 1.00 -8.35 8.52
C GLY A 123 2.34 -8.11 9.21
N ARG A 124 3.39 -8.81 8.78
CA ARG A 124 4.75 -8.67 9.31
C ARG A 124 5.56 -7.74 8.41
N ASP A 125 6.59 -7.13 9.01
CA ASP A 125 7.56 -6.34 8.26
C ASP A 125 8.32 -7.17 7.23
N VAL A 126 8.65 -6.53 6.11
CA VAL A 126 9.52 -7.07 5.07
C VAL A 126 10.89 -6.43 5.18
N PHE A 127 11.90 -7.26 5.45
CA PHE A 127 13.29 -6.82 5.52
C PHE A 127 13.90 -6.65 4.13
N LYS A 128 15.05 -5.95 4.07
CA LYS A 128 15.74 -5.60 2.81
C LYS A 128 16.06 -6.83 1.96
N GLU A 129 16.41 -7.95 2.58
CA GLU A 129 16.73 -9.23 1.92
C GLU A 129 15.52 -9.80 1.17
N GLY A 130 14.31 -9.38 1.57
CA GLY A 130 13.05 -9.71 0.92
C GLY A 130 12.70 -8.84 -0.29
N ILE A 131 13.42 -7.73 -0.50
CA ILE A 131 13.11 -6.74 -1.54
C ILE A 131 13.90 -7.06 -2.82
N VAL A 132 13.19 -7.39 -3.89
CA VAL A 132 13.75 -7.69 -5.22
C VAL A 132 13.96 -6.41 -6.03
N ARG A 133 12.99 -5.50 -6.02
CA ARG A 133 13.04 -4.22 -6.75
C ARG A 133 12.29 -3.15 -5.99
N LYS A 134 12.67 -1.89 -6.15
CA LYS A 134 11.93 -0.73 -5.60
C LYS A 134 12.08 0.49 -6.48
N SER A 135 11.07 1.37 -6.52
CA SER A 135 11.17 2.64 -7.24
C SER A 135 11.73 3.79 -6.39
N LEU A 136 11.71 3.69 -5.05
CA LEU A 136 12.36 4.67 -4.16
C LEU A 136 13.01 4.02 -2.95
N SER A 137 13.82 4.82 -2.26
CA SER A 137 14.53 4.41 -1.05
C SER A 137 13.71 4.54 0.22
N ARG A 138 12.73 5.46 0.29
CA ARG A 138 11.94 5.76 1.49
C ARG A 138 10.56 6.29 1.12
N GLY A 139 9.57 6.11 2.00
CA GLY A 139 8.22 6.65 1.86
C GLY A 139 7.16 5.60 1.51
N ASN A 140 5.92 6.03 1.26
CA ASN A 140 4.82 5.12 0.96
C ASN A 140 4.99 4.47 -0.42
N ALA A 141 4.69 3.17 -0.52
CA ALA A 141 4.83 2.37 -1.73
C ALA A 141 3.75 1.27 -1.80
N LEU A 142 3.36 0.91 -3.02
CA LEU A 142 2.66 -0.34 -3.30
C LEU A 142 3.59 -1.52 -3.06
N VAL A 143 3.07 -2.60 -2.47
CA VAL A 143 3.80 -3.85 -2.26
C VAL A 143 3.28 -4.86 -3.26
N LEU A 144 4.18 -5.34 -4.11
CA LEU A 144 3.92 -6.31 -5.16
C LEU A 144 4.76 -7.56 -4.92
N ASN A 145 4.29 -8.73 -5.33
CA ASN A 145 5.15 -9.91 -5.46
C ASN A 145 5.87 -9.95 -6.82
N GLU A 146 6.71 -10.96 -7.02
CA GLU A 146 7.45 -11.17 -8.28
C GLU A 146 6.55 -11.41 -9.50
N ARG A 147 5.28 -11.77 -9.28
CA ARG A 147 4.25 -11.94 -10.32
C ARG A 147 3.50 -10.64 -10.64
N MET A 148 3.92 -9.52 -10.05
CA MET A 148 3.27 -8.20 -10.18
C MET A 148 1.85 -8.13 -9.61
N GLU A 149 1.49 -9.05 -8.71
CA GLU A 149 0.21 -9.01 -8.01
C GLU A 149 0.31 -8.04 -6.82
N CYS A 150 -0.72 -7.21 -6.62
CA CYS A 150 -0.75 -6.29 -5.48
C CYS A 150 -1.08 -7.04 -4.19
N LEU A 151 -0.12 -7.00 -3.26
CA LEU A 151 -0.30 -7.53 -1.92
C LEU A 151 -0.90 -6.49 -0.98
N GLY A 152 -0.61 -5.20 -1.23
CA GLY A 152 -1.11 -4.10 -0.43
C GLY A 152 -0.29 -2.82 -0.62
N TYR A 153 -0.29 -1.99 0.41
CA TYR A 153 0.51 -0.77 0.49
C TYR A 153 1.26 -0.73 1.81
N GLY A 154 2.38 -0.02 1.85
CA GLY A 154 3.19 0.11 3.04
C GLY A 154 4.15 1.28 2.95
N LYS A 155 4.91 1.52 4.03
CA LYS A 155 5.95 2.56 4.06
C LYS A 155 7.31 1.91 4.06
N ILE A 156 8.22 2.40 3.23
CA ILE A 156 9.63 2.02 3.26
C ILE A 156 10.33 2.96 4.24
N GLU A 157 10.92 2.39 5.29
CA GLU A 157 11.78 3.11 6.22
C GLU A 157 13.24 2.69 6.05
N THR A 158 14.14 3.69 6.06
CA THR A 158 15.58 3.46 6.09
C THR A 158 16.09 3.98 7.41
N ASN A 159 16.57 3.10 8.28
CA ASN A 159 17.39 3.53 9.40
C ASN A 159 18.73 4.01 8.84
N GLY A 160 18.98 5.32 8.93
CA GLY A 160 20.29 5.89 8.70
C GLY A 160 21.15 5.70 9.94
N SER A 161 22.31 5.06 9.77
CA SER A 161 23.52 5.40 10.51
C SER A 161 24.41 6.14 9.53
#